data_AF-A0A0E3WER2-F1
#
_entry.id   AF-A0A0E3WER2-F1
#
_cell.length_a   1.000
_cell.length_b   1.000
_cell.length_c   1.000
_cell.angle_alpha   90.00
_cell.angle_beta   90.00
_cell.angle_gamma   90.00
#
_symmetry.space_group_name_H-M   'P 1'
#
loop_
_entity.id
_entity.type
_entity.pdbx_description
1 polymer ?
#
loop_
_entity_poly.entity_id
_entity_poly.type
_entity_poly.pdbx_seq_one_letter_code
_entity_poly.pdbx_strand_id
1 'polypeptide(L)'
;MLGFFLFIIVALFAQNHDLEDQKSFRLFMRVHNIGLPLVALTMTVRGVTQVLDMDLSRGLNASISGVAGISHILVAIEIISLLLALKKVVKD
;
A
#
# COMPACT_ATOMS: atom_id res chain seq x y z
N MET A 1 -6.60 -7.15 -4.42
CA MET A 1 -6.13 -8.34 -3.67
C MET A 1 -4.67 -8.16 -3.26
N LEU A 2 -4.36 -7.15 -2.44
CA LEU A 2 -2.97 -6.78 -2.16
C LEU A 2 -2.49 -7.14 -0.75
N GLY A 3 -3.39 -7.22 0.24
CA GLY A 3 -3.00 -7.49 1.63
C GLY A 3 -2.60 -8.94 1.88
N PHE A 4 -3.44 -9.90 1.51
CA PHE A 4 -3.30 -11.29 1.95
C PHE A 4 -2.02 -11.98 1.43
N PHE A 5 -1.78 -11.98 0.12
CA PHE A 5 -0.61 -12.63 -0.47
C PHE A 5 0.70 -11.97 -0.06
N LEU A 6 0.70 -10.65 0.08
CA LEU A 6 1.88 -9.86 0.40
C LEU A 6 2.27 -10.07 1.88
N PHE A 7 1.27 -10.16 2.78
CA PHE A 7 1.50 -10.56 4.17
C PHE A 7 1.98 -12.01 4.32
N ILE A 8 1.52 -12.95 3.49
CA ILE A 8 2.01 -14.34 3.53
C ILE A 8 3.48 -14.40 3.16
N ILE A 9 3.89 -13.70 2.09
CA ILE A 9 5.30 -13.61 1.69
C ILE A 9 6.13 -13.03 2.84
N VAL A 10 5.67 -11.93 3.44
CA VAL A 10 6.31 -11.30 4.60
C VAL A 10 6.43 -12.27 5.78
N ALA A 11 5.35 -12.97 6.13
CA ALA A 11 5.33 -13.92 7.25
C ALA A 11 6.30 -15.09 7.03
N LEU A 12 6.44 -15.57 5.79
CA LEU A 12 7.37 -16.63 5.43
C LEU A 12 8.84 -16.20 5.64
N PHE A 13 9.16 -14.95 5.31
CA PHE A 13 10.50 -14.41 5.54
C PHE A 13 10.75 -14.05 7.01
N ALA A 14 9.72 -13.60 7.74
CA ALA A 14 9.81 -13.33 9.18
C ALA A 14 10.06 -14.59 10.03
N GLN A 15 9.62 -15.75 9.53
CA GLN A 15 9.87 -17.04 10.19
C GLN A 15 11.32 -17.51 10.03
N ASN A 16 11.97 -17.18 8.90
CA ASN A 16 13.33 -17.66 8.57
C ASN A 16 14.43 -16.65 8.93
N HIS A 17 14.10 -15.36 9.08
CA HIS A 17 15.06 -14.30 9.36
C HIS A 17 14.47 -13.27 10.33
N ASP A 18 15.33 -12.66 11.16
CA ASP A 18 14.94 -11.63 12.11
C ASP A 18 14.68 -10.29 11.40
N LEU A 19 13.59 -10.26 10.62
CA LEU A 19 13.16 -9.11 9.83
C LEU A 19 12.82 -7.89 10.69
N GLU A 20 12.46 -8.13 11.95
CA GLU A 20 12.06 -7.08 12.88
C GLU A 20 13.19 -6.09 13.19
N ASP A 21 14.45 -6.52 13.08
CA ASP A 21 15.62 -5.66 13.30
C ASP A 21 15.94 -4.76 12.08
N GLN A 22 15.44 -5.11 10.89
CA GLN A 22 15.69 -4.37 9.66
C GLN A 22 14.86 -3.08 9.59
N LYS A 23 15.54 -1.92 9.56
CA LYS A 23 14.93 -0.59 9.39
C LYS A 23 14.00 -0.51 8.15
N SER A 24 14.35 -1.20 7.07
CA SER A 24 13.56 -1.25 5.82
C SER A 24 12.22 -1.96 6.01
N PHE A 25 12.17 -2.98 6.87
CA PHE A 25 10.95 -3.72 7.17
C PHE A 25 10.00 -2.91 8.08
N ARG A 26 10.55 -2.20 9.06
CA ARG A 26 9.76 -1.25 9.87
C ARG A 26 9.17 -0.10 9.05
N LEU A 27 9.92 0.40 8.05
CA LEU A 27 9.41 1.37 7.08
C LEU A 27 8.26 0.77 6.25
N PHE A 28 8.45 -0.44 5.71
CA PHE A 28 7.41 -1.17 4.98
C PHE A 28 6.12 -1.29 5.79
N MET A 29 6.19 -1.77 7.04
CA MET A 29 5.00 -1.90 7.89
C MET A 29 4.29 -0.56 8.12
N ARG A 30 5.03 0.53 8.36
CA ARG A 30 4.45 1.86 8.57
C ARG A 30 3.79 2.39 7.29
N VAL A 31 4.45 2.21 6.15
CA VAL A 31 3.93 2.66 4.84
C VAL A 31 2.69 1.85 4.46
N HIS A 32 2.70 0.53 4.66
CA HIS A 32 1.56 -0.36 4.40
C HIS A 32 0.34 0.01 5.25
N ASN A 33 0.54 0.26 6.55
CA ASN A 33 -0.55 0.55 7.48
C ASN A 33 -1.22 1.92 7.22
N ILE A 34 -0.53 2.85 6.54
CA ILE A 34 -1.09 4.15 6.12
C ILE A 34 -1.59 4.11 4.68
N GLY A 35 -0.87 3.43 3.80
CA GLY A 35 -1.16 3.35 2.36
C GLY A 35 -2.43 2.55 2.07
N LEU A 36 -2.64 1.42 2.73
CA LEU A 36 -3.83 0.61 2.49
C LEU A 36 -5.14 1.32 2.84
N PRO A 37 -5.28 1.94 4.03
CA PRO A 37 -6.48 2.70 4.36
C PRO A 37 -6.74 3.83 3.35
N LEU A 38 -5.68 4.47 2.84
CA LEU A 38 -5.81 5.55 1.86
C LEU A 38 -6.32 5.04 0.49
N VAL A 39 -5.78 3.91 0.00
CA VAL A 39 -6.29 3.25 -1.22
C VAL A 39 -7.73 2.80 -1.02
N ALA A 40 -8.06 2.18 0.13
CA ALA A 40 -9.40 1.73 0.44
C ALA A 40 -10.41 2.89 0.52
N LEU A 41 -10.00 4.01 1.11
CA LEU A 41 -10.82 5.22 1.21
C LEU A 41 -11.13 5.77 -0.18
N THR A 42 -10.13 5.93 -1.04
CA THR A 42 -10.34 6.47 -2.40
C THR A 42 -11.22 5.55 -3.26
N MET A 43 -11.05 4.22 -3.13
CA MET A 43 -11.94 3.25 -3.78
C MET A 43 -13.37 3.32 -3.24
N THR A 44 -13.53 3.46 -1.92
CA THR A 44 -14.86 3.54 -1.28
C THR A 44 -15.59 4.79 -1.73
N VAL A 45 -14.92 5.96 -1.67
CA VAL A 45 -15.50 7.23 -2.11
C VAL A 45 -15.93 7.14 -3.58
N ARG A 46 -15.06 6.66 -4.48
CA ARG A 46 -15.41 6.46 -5.90
C ARG A 46 -16.58 5.48 -6.08
N GLY A 47 -16.54 4.34 -5.38
CA GLY A 47 -17.57 3.31 -5.47
C GLY A 47 -18.94 3.81 -5.02
N VAL A 48 -19.00 4.51 -3.89
CA VAL A 48 -20.24 5.13 -3.39
C VAL A 48 -20.75 6.17 -4.37
N THR A 49 -19.90 7.09 -4.84
CA THR A 49 -20.32 8.10 -5.81
C THR A 49 -20.84 7.50 -7.12
N GLN A 50 -20.28 6.35 -7.53
CA GLN A 50 -20.66 5.66 -8.76
C GLN A 50 -21.99 4.88 -8.61
N VAL A 51 -22.26 4.28 -7.45
CA VAL A 51 -23.54 3.58 -7.19
C VAL A 51 -24.69 4.57 -7.01
N LEU A 52 -24.42 5.75 -6.44
CA LEU A 52 -25.43 6.79 -6.25
C LEU A 52 -25.70 7.64 -7.51
N ASP A 53 -25.02 7.36 -8.63
CA ASP A 53 -25.08 8.14 -9.87
C ASP A 53 -24.92 9.65 -9.63
N MET A 54 -24.03 10.01 -8.69
CA MET A 54 -23.77 11.41 -8.38
C MET A 54 -23.01 12.04 -9.54
N ASP A 55 -23.58 13.10 -10.11
CA ASP A 55 -22.95 13.92 -11.14
C ASP A 55 -21.79 14.74 -10.53
N LEU A 56 -20.63 14.09 -10.39
CA LEU A 56 -19.44 14.73 -9.82
C LEU A 56 -18.91 15.78 -10.79
N SER A 57 -18.89 17.04 -10.33
CA SER A 57 -18.18 18.12 -11.01
C SER A 57 -16.75 17.69 -11.38
N ARG A 58 -16.28 18.12 -12.55
CA ARG A 58 -14.93 17.80 -13.08
C ARG A 58 -13.82 18.03 -12.05
N GLY A 59 -13.95 19.06 -11.22
CA GLY A 59 -13.00 19.36 -10.14
C GLY A 59 -12.98 18.31 -9.03
N LEU A 60 -14.14 17.79 -8.62
CA LEU A 60 -14.22 16.78 -7.56
C LEU A 60 -13.69 15.43 -8.03
N ASN A 61 -14.02 15.04 -9.27
CA ASN A 61 -13.45 13.86 -9.93
C ASN A 61 -11.92 13.95 -10.06
N ALA A 62 -11.39 15.11 -10.45
CA ALA A 62 -9.95 15.34 -10.55
C ALA A 62 -9.26 15.24 -9.18
N SER A 63 -9.84 15.81 -8.13
CA SER A 63 -9.32 15.74 -6.76
C SER A 63 -9.27 14.30 -6.23
N ILE A 64 -10.35 13.52 -6.40
CA ILE A 64 -10.38 12.10 -5.99
C ILE A 64 -9.34 11.30 -6.78
N SER A 65 -9.17 11.57 -8.08
CA SER A 65 -8.14 10.94 -8.90
C SER A 65 -6.73 11.32 -8.45
N GLY A 66 -6.51 12.56 -8.01
CA GLY A 66 -5.23 13.01 -7.45
C GLY A 66 -4.87 12.28 -6.15
N VAL A 67 -5.82 12.15 -5.22
CA VAL A 67 -5.62 11.41 -3.96
C VAL A 67 -5.40 9.91 -4.22
N ALA A 68 -6.10 9.33 -5.21
CA ALA A 68 -5.85 7.97 -5.66
C ALA A 68 -4.42 7.80 -6.20
N GLY A 69 -3.91 8.79 -6.94
CA GLY A 69 -2.53 8.83 -7.42
C GLY A 69 -1.50 8.80 -6.28
N ILE A 70 -1.70 9.60 -5.23
CA ILE A 70 -0.83 9.60 -4.02
C ILE A 70 -0.84 8.23 -3.35
N SER A 71 -2.03 7.63 -3.24
CA SER A 71 -2.21 6.30 -2.65
C SER A 71 -1.43 5.24 -3.43
N HIS A 72 -1.41 5.31 -4.77
CA HIS A 72 -0.61 4.42 -5.61
C HIS A 72 0.90 4.63 -5.45
N ILE A 73 1.37 5.88 -5.30
CA ILE A 73 2.80 6.16 -5.04
C ILE A 73 3.23 5.53 -3.71
N LEU A 74 2.38 5.61 -2.68
CA LEU A 74 2.65 4.99 -1.39
C LEU A 74 2.82 3.46 -1.52
N VAL A 75 1.94 2.81 -2.29
CA VAL A 75 2.04 1.36 -2.59
C VAL A 75 3.32 1.03 -3.36
N ALA A 76 3.77 1.88 -4.28
CA ALA A 76 5.04 1.66 -4.97
C ALA A 76 6.24 1.72 -4.00
N ILE A 77 6.26 2.68 -3.08
CA ILE A 77 7.30 2.82 -2.04
C ILE A 77 7.30 1.60 -1.11
N GLU A 78 6.10 1.11 -0.77
CA GLU A 78 5.91 -0.10 0.02
C GLU A 78 6.58 -1.32 -0.65
N ILE A 79 6.27 -1.58 -1.92
CA ILE A 79 6.84 -2.70 -2.68
C ILE A 79 8.37 -2.57 -2.79
N ILE A 80 8.89 -1.37 -3.07
CA ILE A 80 10.34 -1.13 -3.15
C ILE A 80 11.01 -1.42 -1.80
N SER A 81 10.40 -0.97 -0.69
CA SER A 81 10.94 -1.21 0.65
C SER A 81 10.98 -2.70 1.00
N LEU A 82 9.95 -3.45 0.59
CA LEU A 82 9.91 -4.91 0.75
C LEU A 82 11.03 -5.60 -0.04
N LEU A 83 11.20 -5.25 -1.32
CA LEU A 83 12.27 -5.82 -2.16
C LEU A 83 13.66 -5.51 -1.59
N LEU A 84 13.88 -4.31 -1.06
CA LEU A 84 15.16 -3.94 -0.43
C LEU A 84 15.43 -4.72 0.86
N ALA A 85 14.39 -4.95 1.68
CA ALA A 85 14.51 -5.81 2.87
C ALA A 85 14.89 -7.24 2.47
N LEU A 86 14.22 -7.79 1.45
CA LEU A 86 14.52 -9.13 0.94
C LEU A 86 15.93 -9.23 0.34
N LYS A 87 16.36 -8.22 -0.41
CA LYS A 87 17.72 -8.16 -0.98
C LYS A 87 18.81 -8.19 0.10
N LYS A 88 18.57 -7.57 1.27
CA LYS A 88 19.52 -7.62 2.39
C LYS A 88 19.60 -9.01 2.99
N VAL A 89 18.44 -9.63 3.23
CA VAL A 89 18.33 -10.98 3.78
C VAL A 89 19.05 -12.03 2.92
N VAL A 90 18.98 -11.93 1.59
CA VAL A 90 19.67 -12.87 0.68
C VAL A 90 21.18 -12.62 0.59
N LYS A 91 21.66 -11.44 1.02
CA LYS A 91 23.08 -11.07 0.93
C LYS A 91 23.87 -11.41 2.22
N ASP A 92 23.17 -11.66 3.32
CA ASP A 92 23.70 -12.25 4.56
C ASP A 92 23.71 -13.79 4.45
#